data_AF-K2KM87-F1
#
_entry.id   AF-K2KM87-F1
#
_cell.length_a   1.000
_cell.length_b   1.000
_cell.length_c   1.000
_cell.angle_alpha   90.00
_cell.angle_beta   90.00
_cell.angle_gamma   90.00
#
_symmetry.space_group_name_H-M   'P 1'
#
loop_
_entity.id
_entity.type
_entity.pdbx_description
1 polymer ?
#
loop_
_entity_poly.entity_id
_entity_poly.type
_entity_poly.pdbx_seq_one_letter_code
_entity_poly.pdbx_strand_id
1 'polypeptide(L)' 'MSIDWDTLKTAEDLQAERDESEALNVRNKRDELIRATDYFMLPDAPDAPAGIAEYRQALRDITEQAGFPHDIEWPSLGVD' A
#
# COMPACT_ATOMS: atom_id res chain seq x y z
N MET A 1 39.90 20.20 -12.10
CA MET A 1 38.90 19.22 -11.65
C MET A 1 37.54 19.88 -11.84
N SER A 2 36.83 19.55 -12.91
CA SER A 2 35.43 20.00 -13.08
C SER A 2 34.61 19.20 -12.08
N ILE A 3 33.93 19.89 -11.19
CA ILE A 3 32.83 19.30 -10.43
C ILE A 3 31.62 19.46 -11.35
N ASP A 4 31.07 18.33 -11.80
CA ASP A 4 29.86 18.33 -12.64
C ASP A 4 28.65 18.54 -11.74
N TRP A 5 28.30 19.82 -11.57
CA TRP A 5 27.19 20.27 -10.72
C TRP A 5 25.81 19.74 -11.18
N ASP A 6 25.68 19.29 -12.44
CA ASP A 6 24.47 18.64 -12.99
C ASP A 6 24.13 17.28 -12.34
N THR A 7 25.04 16.67 -11.58
CA THR A 7 24.80 15.38 -10.89
C THR A 7 24.40 15.51 -9.43
N LEU A 8 24.25 16.73 -8.92
CA LEU A 8 23.79 16.95 -7.56
C LEU A 8 22.28 16.79 -7.49
N LYS A 9 21.83 15.67 -6.91
CA LYS A 9 20.43 15.48 -6.52
C LYS A 9 20.01 16.62 -5.61
N THR A 10 18.93 17.29 -5.99
CA THR A 10 18.35 18.34 -5.15
C THR A 10 17.68 17.71 -3.93
N ALA A 11 17.37 18.52 -2.92
CA ALA A 11 16.61 18.04 -1.76
C ALA A 11 15.23 17.49 -2.16
N GLU A 12 14.64 18.01 -3.24
CA GLU A 12 13.36 17.57 -3.79
C GLU A 12 13.48 16.18 -4.42
N ASP A 13 14.55 15.90 -5.19
CA ASP A 13 14.78 14.57 -5.77
C ASP A 13 14.94 13.49 -4.69
N LEU A 14 15.64 13.81 -3.60
CA LEU A 14 15.81 12.90 -2.47
C LEU A 14 14.51 12.65 -1.70
N GLN A 15 13.61 13.65 -1.65
CA GLN A 15 12.29 13.50 -1.05
C GLN A 15 11.41 12.62 -1.93
N ALA A 16 11.38 12.85 -3.24
CA ALA A 16 10.65 12.03 -4.18
C ALA A 16 11.07 10.55 -4.13
N GLU A 17 12.38 10.26 -4.04
CA GLU A 17 12.87 8.87 -3.90
C GLU A 17 12.41 8.21 -2.59
N ARG A 18 12.32 8.98 -1.51
CA ARG A 18 11.80 8.47 -0.23
C ARG A 18 10.30 8.20 -0.32
N ASP A 19 9.55 9.14 -0.86
CA ASP A 19 8.10 8.99 -1.07
C ASP A 19 7.79 7.80 -1.98
N GLU A 20 8.58 7.58 -3.03
CA GLU A 20 8.48 6.40 -3.88
C GLU A 20 8.77 5.10 -3.13
N SER A 21 9.81 5.08 -2.30
CA SER A 21 10.15 3.92 -1.48
C SER A 21 9.04 3.58 -0.49
N GLU A 22 8.46 4.58 0.16
CA GLU A 22 7.34 4.40 1.08
C GLU A 22 6.07 3.96 0.34
N ALA A 23 5.76 4.57 -0.80
CA ALA A 23 4.66 4.16 -1.66
C ALA A 23 4.80 2.69 -2.12
N LEU A 24 6.02 2.25 -2.44
CA LEU A 24 6.30 0.85 -2.75
C LEU A 24 6.05 -0.06 -1.55
N ASN A 25 6.50 0.33 -0.35
CA ASN A 25 6.26 -0.44 0.87
C ASN A 25 4.75 -0.59 1.17
N VAL A 26 3.98 0.48 1.03
CA VAL A 26 2.53 0.46 1.20
C VAL A 26 1.88 -0.48 0.18
N ARG A 27 2.23 -0.37 -1.11
CA ARG A 27 1.69 -1.25 -2.16
C ARG A 27 2.04 -2.72 -1.92
N ASN A 28 3.27 -3.00 -1.48
CA ASN A 28 3.70 -4.35 -1.14
C ASN A 28 2.88 -4.94 0.01
N LYS A 29 2.67 -4.18 1.08
CA LYS A 29 1.84 -4.58 2.23
C LYS A 29 0.39 -4.81 1.80
N ARG A 30 -0.17 -3.93 0.98
CA ARG A 30 -1.50 -4.11 0.39
C ARG A 30 -1.59 -5.43 -0.38
N ASP A 31 -0.64 -5.70 -1.25
CA ASP A 31 -0.63 -6.90 -2.10
C ASP A 31 -0.41 -8.18 -1.27
N GLU A 32 0.32 -8.11 -0.16
CA GLU A 32 0.42 -9.20 0.83
C GLU A 32 -0.94 -9.49 1.48
N LEU A 33 -1.64 -8.47 1.98
CA LEU A 33 -2.96 -8.63 2.62
C LEU A 33 -4.02 -9.13 1.64
N ILE A 34 -4.02 -8.63 0.39
CA ILE A 34 -4.90 -9.10 -0.67
C ILE A 34 -4.63 -10.57 -1.02
N ARG A 35 -3.37 -11.01 -1.02
CA ARG A 35 -3.00 -12.41 -1.26
C ARG A 35 -3.39 -13.30 -0.08
N ALA A 36 -3.14 -12.86 1.15
CA ALA A 36 -3.52 -13.60 2.36
C ALA A 36 -5.04 -13.83 2.44
N THR A 37 -5.82 -12.90 1.90
CA THR A 37 -7.29 -12.95 1.87
C THR A 37 -7.87 -13.48 0.56
N ASP A 38 -7.03 -13.87 -0.41
CA ASP A 38 -7.49 -14.32 -1.73
C ASP A 38 -8.27 -15.64 -1.65
N TYR A 39 -7.83 -16.55 -0.77
CA TYR A 39 -8.49 -17.84 -0.58
C TYR A 39 -9.94 -17.72 -0.11
N PHE A 40 -10.27 -16.72 0.71
CA PHE A 40 -11.64 -16.49 1.21
C PHE A 40 -12.63 -16.04 0.13
N MET A 41 -12.16 -15.70 -1.06
CA MET A 41 -13.01 -15.30 -2.19
C MET A 41 -13.45 -16.47 -3.05
N LEU A 42 -12.92 -17.67 -2.79
CA LEU A 42 -13.40 -18.88 -3.44
C LEU A 42 -14.76 -19.28 -2.84
N PRO A 43 -15.71 -19.74 -3.67
CA PRO A 43 -17.04 -20.16 -3.22
C PRO A 43 -17.01 -21.38 -2.28
N ASP A 44 -15.89 -22.11 -2.27
CA ASP A 44 -15.67 -23.31 -1.46
C ASP A 44 -14.82 -23.03 -0.21
N ALA A 45 -14.56 -21.75 0.11
CA ALA A 45 -13.77 -21.37 1.28
C ALA A 45 -14.60 -21.58 2.57
N PRO A 46 -14.21 -22.49 3.47
CA PRO A 46 -14.84 -22.59 4.77
C PRO A 46 -14.53 -21.34 5.60
N ASP A 47 -15.51 -20.87 6.37
CA ASP A 47 -15.36 -19.78 7.35
C ASP A 47 -14.90 -18.43 6.75
N ALA A 48 -15.32 -18.11 5.52
CA ALA A 48 -15.08 -16.79 4.94
C ALA A 48 -15.71 -15.69 5.83
N PRO A 49 -14.90 -14.74 6.34
CA PRO A 49 -15.41 -13.68 7.20
C PRO A 49 -16.39 -12.79 6.43
N ALA A 50 -17.53 -12.48 7.07
CA ALA A 50 -18.47 -11.51 6.53
C ALA A 50 -17.75 -10.16 6.39
N GLY A 51 -17.80 -9.56 5.20
CA GLY A 51 -17.10 -8.30 4.94
C GLY A 51 -15.75 -8.42 4.23
N ILE A 52 -15.32 -9.64 3.84
CA ILE A 52 -14.01 -9.83 3.17
C ILE A 52 -13.93 -9.09 1.82
N ALA A 53 -15.05 -8.89 1.14
CA ALA A 53 -15.14 -8.11 -0.10
C ALA A 53 -14.88 -6.63 0.14
N GLU A 54 -15.55 -6.07 1.14
CA GLU A 54 -15.43 -4.69 1.58
C GLU A 54 -14.01 -4.41 2.09
N TYR A 55 -13.43 -5.33 2.86
CA TYR A 55 -12.04 -5.24 3.33
C TYR A 55 -11.04 -5.18 2.16
N ARG A 56 -11.18 -6.06 1.17
CA ARG A 56 -10.30 -6.06 -0.02
C ARG A 56 -10.49 -4.81 -0.87
N GLN A 57 -11.71 -4.27 -0.95
CA GLN A 57 -11.95 -3.00 -1.62
C GLN A 57 -11.26 -1.86 -0.87
N ALA A 58 -11.45 -1.76 0.44
CA ALA A 58 -10.79 -0.76 1.27
C ALA A 58 -9.25 -0.83 1.18
N LEU A 59 -8.66 -2.03 1.06
CA LEU A 59 -7.23 -2.20 0.81
C LEU A 59 -6.79 -1.62 -0.54
N ARG A 60 -7.60 -1.75 -1.59
CA ARG A 60 -7.30 -1.18 -2.92
C ARG A 60 -7.40 0.34 -2.90
N ASP A 61 -8.36 0.88 -2.17
CA ASP A 61 -8.64 2.31 -2.06
C ASP A 61 -7.55 3.05 -1.22
N ILE A 62 -6.63 2.33 -0.55
CA ILE A 62 -5.49 2.92 0.19
C ILE A 62 -4.66 3.87 -0.68
N THR A 63 -4.45 3.54 -1.96
CA THR A 63 -3.66 4.40 -2.86
C THR A 63 -4.39 5.67 -3.28
N GLU A 64 -5.69 5.77 -3.02
CA GLU A 64 -6.53 6.93 -3.31
C GLU A 64 -6.70 7.84 -2.08
N GLN A 65 -6.22 7.43 -0.91
CA GLN A 65 -6.27 8.24 0.30
C GLN A 65 -5.37 9.47 0.16
N ALA A 66 -5.87 10.62 0.64
CA ALA A 66 -5.18 11.90 0.53
C ALA A 66 -3.82 11.96 1.25
N GLY A 67 -3.60 11.11 2.26
CA GLY A 67 -2.33 11.03 2.99
C GLY A 67 -1.35 9.99 2.45
N PHE A 68 -1.68 9.26 1.37
CA PHE A 68 -0.76 8.31 0.76
C PHE A 68 0.55 8.98 0.31
N PRO A 69 1.73 8.38 0.55
CA PRO A 69 1.98 7.11 1.25
C PRO A 69 2.21 7.20 2.77
N HIS A 70 2.24 8.41 3.32
CA HIS A 70 2.71 8.72 4.69
C HIS A 70 1.66 8.49 5.78
N ASP A 71 0.44 8.95 5.53
CA ASP A 71 -0.67 8.98 6.48
C ASP A 71 -1.88 8.25 5.88
N ILE A 72 -1.93 6.94 6.10
CA ILE A 72 -2.96 6.06 5.54
C ILE A 72 -3.63 5.23 6.63
N GLU A 73 -4.93 5.06 6.50
CA GLU A 73 -5.72 4.18 7.35
C GLU A 73 -5.80 2.79 6.73
N TRP A 74 -5.32 1.80 7.48
CA TRP A 74 -5.43 0.40 7.08
C TRP A 74 -6.77 -0.15 7.55
N PRO A 75 -7.58 -0.75 6.66
CA PRO A 75 -8.79 -1.45 7.09
C PRO A 75 -8.40 -2.62 8.00
N SER A 76 -9.31 -2.98 8.90
CA SER A 76 -9.18 -4.17 9.74
C SER A 76 -10.35 -5.10 9.45
N LEU A 77 -10.07 -6.40 9.38
CA LEU A 77 -11.10 -7.41 9.39
C LEU A 77 -11.63 -7.46 10.82
N GLY A 78 -12.75 -6.79 11.09
CA GLY A 78 -13.39 -6.82 12.40
C GLY A 78 -13.75 -8.26 12.75
N VAL A 79 -12.92 -8.90 13.58
CA VAL A 79 -13.26 -10.15 14.26
C VAL A 79 -14.02 -9.75 15.53
N ASP A 80 -15.34 -9.60 15.41
CA ASP A 80 -16.25 -9.56 16.56
C ASP A 80 -16.70 -11.00 16.89
#